data_AF-A0AAV4I682-F1
#
_entry.id   AF-A0AAV4I682-F1
#
_cell.length_a   1.000
_cell.length_b   1.000
_cell.length_c   1.000
_cell.angle_alpha   90.00
_cell.angle_beta   90.00
_cell.angle_gamma   90.00
#
_symmetry.space_group_name_H-M   'P 1'
#
loop_
_entity.id
_entity.type
_entity.pdbx_description
1 polymer ?
#
loop_
_entity_poly.entity_id
_entity_poly.type
_entity_poly.pdbx_seq_one_letter_code
_entity_poly.pdbx_strand_id
1 'polypeptide(L)'
;MYDTLKDYVGYKGKDTTTGAWNLLMDFLDCCGVDSYLDFQSSKKWPPPQHANFITPIFCCKNKTIKNFFCAFKKGANSTTNNMNTGCYITLYNKLFRYPWVQTAFYLLMISQVVVLFFSSWMYMSRDGGVGARRGGKAEEEEEEEEEEEEEEEEEEEKEEEGGGGGEEETEEEEEEEEGTEKMISVN
;
A
#
# COMPACT_ATOMS: atom_id res chain seq x y z
N MET A 1 -19.36 -16.33 10.04
CA MET A 1 -18.73 -16.59 11.35
C MET A 1 -19.17 -17.92 11.97
N TYR A 2 -20.45 -18.32 11.91
CA TYR A 2 -20.91 -19.58 12.54
C TYR A 2 -20.16 -20.85 12.11
N ASP A 3 -19.72 -20.93 10.85
CA ASP A 3 -19.00 -22.12 10.36
C ASP A 3 -17.71 -22.40 11.14
N THR A 4 -17.00 -21.35 11.57
CA THR A 4 -15.76 -21.51 12.35
C THR A 4 -16.02 -21.93 13.79
N LEU A 5 -17.28 -21.87 14.25
CA LEU A 5 -17.69 -22.30 15.59
C LEU A 5 -18.03 -23.80 15.64
N LYS A 6 -18.31 -24.44 14.50
CA LYS A 6 -18.70 -25.87 14.42
C LYS A 6 -17.66 -26.84 14.99
N ASP A 7 -16.39 -26.44 14.90
CA ASP A 7 -15.23 -27.21 15.37
C ASP A 7 -14.66 -26.68 16.69
N TYR A 8 -15.35 -25.75 17.35
CA TYR A 8 -14.89 -25.17 18.60
C TYR A 8 -14.84 -26.20 19.73
N VAL A 9 -13.69 -26.30 20.42
CA VAL A 9 -13.43 -27.31 21.46
C VAL A 9 -13.35 -26.69 22.87
N GLY A 10 -13.23 -25.37 22.98
CA GLY A 10 -13.04 -24.67 24.25
C GLY A 10 -11.60 -24.52 24.71
N TYR A 11 -11.37 -24.42 26.02
CA TYR A 11 -10.07 -24.02 26.58
C TYR A 11 -8.90 -25.00 26.32
N LYS A 12 -9.18 -26.24 25.94
CA LYS A 12 -8.16 -27.25 25.56
C LYS A 12 -7.91 -27.35 24.06
N GLY A 13 -8.68 -26.63 23.23
CA GLY A 13 -8.48 -26.65 21.79
C GLY A 13 -7.12 -26.05 21.45
N LYS A 14 -6.29 -26.81 20.74
CA LYS A 14 -5.00 -26.34 20.20
C LYS A 14 -5.17 -25.69 18.82
N ASP A 15 -6.34 -25.82 18.22
CA ASP A 15 -6.65 -25.26 16.91
C ASP A 15 -6.67 -23.74 16.98
N THR A 16 -6.07 -23.10 15.98
CA THR A 16 -6.00 -21.64 15.85
C THR A 16 -7.38 -21.00 15.91
N THR A 17 -8.39 -21.64 15.31
CA THR A 17 -9.78 -21.19 15.36
C THR A 17 -10.35 -21.13 16.77
N THR A 18 -10.11 -22.17 17.58
CA THR A 18 -10.57 -22.19 18.98
C THR A 18 -9.83 -21.14 19.80
N GLY A 19 -8.52 -20.99 19.60
CA GLY A 19 -7.72 -19.94 20.25
C GLY A 19 -8.20 -18.53 19.90
N ALA A 20 -8.51 -18.27 18.63
CA ALA A 20 -9.03 -16.99 18.15
C ALA A 20 -10.39 -16.66 18.79
N TRP A 21 -11.29 -17.64 18.87
CA TRP A 21 -12.59 -17.47 19.54
C TRP A 21 -12.42 -17.20 21.03
N ASN A 22 -11.53 -17.93 21.72
CA ASN A 22 -11.23 -17.70 23.14
C ASN A 22 -10.74 -16.27 23.38
N LEU A 23 -9.79 -15.80 22.56
CA LEU A 23 -9.26 -14.44 22.64
C LEU A 23 -10.32 -13.38 22.32
N LEU A 24 -11.15 -13.62 21.30
CA LEU A 24 -12.22 -12.70 20.89
C LEU A 24 -13.25 -12.50 22.01
N MET A 25 -13.72 -13.61 22.60
CA MET A 25 -14.66 -13.59 23.72
C MET A 25 -14.06 -12.87 24.94
N ASP A 26 -12.78 -13.13 25.22
CA ASP A 26 -12.07 -12.55 26.35
C ASP A 26 -11.83 -11.04 26.21
N PHE A 27 -11.56 -10.57 24.99
CA PHE A 27 -11.23 -9.17 24.69
C PHE A 27 -12.46 -8.28 24.50
N LEU A 28 -13.55 -8.85 24.00
CA LEU A 28 -14.78 -8.12 23.70
C LEU A 28 -15.87 -8.29 24.75
N ASP A 29 -15.63 -9.06 25.82
CA ASP A 29 -16.62 -9.35 26.85
C ASP A 29 -17.94 -9.86 26.23
N CYS A 30 -17.83 -10.88 25.38
CA CYS A 30 -18.93 -11.44 24.60
C CYS A 30 -18.90 -12.98 24.62
N CYS A 31 -19.94 -13.61 24.08
CA CYS A 31 -20.06 -15.06 24.03
C CYS A 31 -20.77 -15.52 22.75
N GLY A 32 -20.07 -16.28 21.91
CA GLY A 32 -20.59 -16.74 20.62
C GLY A 32 -20.64 -15.64 19.56
N VAL A 33 -21.27 -15.93 18.43
CA VAL A 33 -21.47 -14.94 17.35
C VAL A 33 -22.52 -13.92 17.78
N ASP A 34 -23.70 -14.42 18.17
CA ASP A 34 -24.84 -13.68 18.68
C ASP A 34 -25.09 -13.97 20.17
N SER A 35 -24.88 -15.22 20.58
CA SER A 35 -25.06 -15.64 21.97
C SER A 35 -24.39 -16.98 22.25
N TYR A 36 -24.41 -17.41 23.51
CA TYR A 36 -23.92 -18.74 23.89
C TYR A 36 -24.66 -19.91 23.21
N LEU A 37 -25.87 -19.69 22.67
CA LEU A 37 -26.64 -20.74 21.98
C LEU A 37 -25.93 -21.21 20.71
N ASP A 38 -25.06 -20.38 20.12
CA ASP A 38 -24.34 -20.72 18.89
C ASP A 38 -23.44 -21.94 19.07
N PHE A 39 -22.97 -22.18 20.30
CA PHE A 39 -22.16 -23.35 20.63
C PHE A 39 -22.94 -24.66 20.60
N GLN A 40 -24.27 -24.64 20.60
CA GLN A 40 -25.09 -25.87 20.47
C GLN A 40 -24.93 -26.52 19.08
N SER A 41 -24.52 -25.72 18.08
CA SER A 41 -24.24 -26.23 16.74
C SER A 41 -22.87 -26.90 16.62
N SER A 42 -21.99 -26.72 17.62
CA SER A 42 -20.66 -27.33 17.63
C SER A 42 -20.74 -28.80 18.00
N LYS A 43 -20.08 -29.64 17.21
CA LYS A 43 -20.01 -31.09 17.47
C LYS A 43 -19.00 -31.45 18.56
N LYS A 44 -18.05 -30.54 18.83
CA LYS A 44 -16.92 -30.76 19.74
C LYS A 44 -17.10 -30.05 21.09
N TRP A 45 -18.19 -29.31 21.25
CA TRP A 45 -18.52 -28.58 22.46
C TRP A 45 -19.88 -29.01 23.04
N PRO A 46 -20.01 -29.15 24.37
CA PRO A 46 -18.96 -29.08 25.38
C PRO A 46 -18.04 -30.31 25.35
N PRO A 47 -16.77 -30.20 25.78
CA PRO A 47 -15.88 -31.35 25.86
C PRO A 47 -16.38 -32.35 26.92
N PRO A 48 -16.18 -33.67 26.74
CA PRO A 48 -16.75 -34.69 27.63
C PRO A 48 -16.39 -34.51 29.12
N GLN A 49 -15.20 -33.98 29.41
CA GLN A 49 -14.76 -33.74 30.79
C GLN A 49 -15.52 -32.61 31.49
N HIS A 50 -16.27 -31.79 30.73
CA HIS A 50 -16.99 -30.61 31.21
C HIS A 50 -18.41 -30.56 30.62
N ALA A 51 -19.10 -31.69 30.54
CA ALA A 51 -20.45 -31.80 29.98
C ALA A 51 -21.49 -30.87 30.64
N ASN A 52 -21.22 -30.37 31.85
CA ASN A 52 -22.09 -29.43 32.57
C ASN A 52 -21.89 -27.96 32.20
N PHE A 53 -20.94 -27.67 31.31
CA PHE A 53 -20.68 -26.31 30.85
C PHE A 53 -21.73 -25.92 29.82
N ILE A 54 -22.37 -24.77 30.05
CA ILE A 54 -23.31 -24.20 29.08
C ILE A 54 -22.64 -23.11 28.24
N THR A 55 -21.59 -22.47 28.74
CA THR A 55 -20.81 -21.47 28.03
C THR A 55 -19.32 -21.75 28.16
N PRO A 56 -18.49 -21.27 27.22
CA PRO A 56 -17.06 -21.20 27.42
C PRO A 56 -16.68 -20.41 28.69
N ILE A 57 -15.54 -20.77 29.29
CA ILE A 57 -14.95 -20.04 30.42
C ILE A 57 -14.62 -18.59 30.02
N PHE A 58 -14.20 -18.37 28.78
CA PHE A 58 -13.86 -17.04 28.26
C PHE A 58 -15.07 -16.09 28.16
N CYS A 59 -16.30 -16.60 28.24
CA CYS A 59 -17.48 -15.77 28.36
C CYS A 59 -17.68 -15.19 29.77
N CYS A 60 -16.93 -15.65 30.77
CA CYS A 60 -17.07 -15.21 32.14
C CYS A 60 -16.53 -13.80 32.35
N LYS A 61 -17.29 -12.96 33.07
CA LYS A 61 -16.88 -11.59 33.41
C LYS A 61 -15.75 -11.58 34.44
N ASN A 62 -15.87 -12.45 35.44
CA ASN A 62 -14.85 -12.55 36.48
C ASN A 62 -13.87 -13.66 36.17
N LYS A 63 -12.63 -13.26 35.87
CA LYS A 63 -11.52 -14.15 35.48
C LYS A 63 -10.69 -14.63 36.68
N THR A 64 -11.08 -14.32 37.93
CA THR A 64 -10.34 -14.81 39.10
C THR A 64 -10.39 -16.33 39.17
N ILE A 65 -9.21 -16.92 39.00
CA ILE A 65 -8.88 -18.26 38.46
C ILE A 65 -9.39 -19.46 39.28
N LYS A 66 -10.15 -19.27 40.37
CA LYS A 66 -10.44 -20.38 41.29
C LYS A 66 -11.76 -21.10 41.03
N ASN A 67 -12.74 -20.48 40.38
CA ASN A 67 -14.05 -21.10 40.17
C ASN A 67 -14.62 -20.78 38.79
N PHE A 68 -14.60 -21.75 37.87
CA PHE A 68 -15.29 -21.69 36.57
C PHE A 68 -16.82 -21.75 36.70
N PHE A 69 -17.38 -21.41 37.86
CA PHE A 69 -18.80 -21.53 38.20
C PHE A 69 -19.71 -20.79 37.21
N CYS A 70 -19.24 -19.64 36.71
CA CYS A 70 -19.87 -18.82 35.68
C CYS A 70 -20.09 -19.51 34.32
N ALA A 71 -19.42 -20.64 34.06
CA ALA A 71 -19.59 -21.44 32.85
C ALA A 71 -20.62 -22.58 33.02
N PHE A 72 -20.95 -22.95 34.26
CA PHE A 72 -21.87 -24.06 34.57
C PHE A 72 -23.32 -23.61 34.54
N LYS A 73 -24.23 -24.55 34.23
CA LYS A 73 -25.68 -24.32 34.23
C LYS A 73 -26.22 -23.62 35.49
N LYS A 74 -25.65 -23.90 36.68
CA LYS A 74 -26.10 -23.31 37.95
C LYS A 74 -25.54 -21.91 38.24
N GLY A 75 -24.45 -21.51 37.56
CA GLY A 75 -23.74 -20.26 37.84
C GLY A 75 -23.68 -19.29 36.67
N ALA A 76 -23.93 -19.75 35.45
CA ALA A 76 -24.00 -18.96 34.25
C ALA A 76 -25.29 -18.14 34.20
N ASN A 77 -25.15 -16.82 34.28
CA ASN A 77 -26.22 -15.85 34.11
C ASN A 77 -25.63 -14.53 33.59
N SER A 78 -26.49 -13.61 33.15
CA SER A 78 -26.07 -12.30 32.61
C SER A 78 -25.25 -11.44 33.58
N THR A 79 -25.25 -11.73 34.89
CA THR A 79 -24.47 -10.99 35.89
C THR A 79 -23.06 -11.55 36.03
N THR A 80 -22.88 -12.87 35.88
CA THR A 80 -21.59 -13.57 36.06
C THR A 80 -20.85 -13.83 34.76
N ASN A 81 -21.56 -13.84 33.63
CA ASN A 81 -21.00 -14.05 32.30
C ASN A 81 -21.66 -13.15 31.24
N ASN A 82 -21.12 -13.20 30.02
CA ASN A 82 -21.59 -12.47 28.85
C ASN A 82 -22.42 -13.35 27.91
N MET A 83 -23.16 -14.34 28.42
CA MET A 83 -23.85 -15.36 27.61
C MET A 83 -24.83 -14.80 26.58
N ASN A 84 -25.45 -13.66 26.87
CA ASN A 84 -26.46 -13.04 26.02
C ASN A 84 -25.89 -11.91 25.15
N THR A 85 -24.56 -11.77 25.09
CA THR A 85 -23.89 -10.70 24.35
C THR A 85 -23.06 -11.31 23.22
N GLY A 86 -23.51 -11.16 21.98
CA GLY A 86 -22.82 -11.69 20.81
C GLY A 86 -21.55 -10.92 20.45
N CYS A 87 -20.50 -11.64 20.05
CA CYS A 87 -19.24 -11.03 19.66
C CYS A 87 -19.31 -10.24 18.36
N TYR A 88 -20.20 -10.61 17.43
CA TYR A 88 -20.32 -9.90 16.16
C TYR A 88 -20.79 -8.45 16.36
N ILE A 89 -21.90 -8.28 17.08
CA ILE A 89 -22.46 -6.95 17.37
C ILE A 89 -21.49 -6.14 18.24
N THR A 90 -20.85 -6.76 19.23
CA THR A 90 -19.89 -6.06 20.09
C THR A 90 -18.65 -5.61 19.32
N LEU A 91 -18.10 -6.47 18.44
CA LEU A 91 -16.99 -6.11 17.56
C LEU A 91 -17.37 -4.97 16.62
N TYR A 92 -18.52 -5.10 15.97
CA TYR A 92 -19.04 -4.07 15.06
C TYR A 92 -19.20 -2.73 15.78
N ASN A 93 -19.82 -2.72 16.96
CA ASN A 93 -19.95 -1.52 17.77
C ASN A 93 -18.59 -0.97 18.17
N LYS A 94 -17.63 -1.80 18.59
CA LYS A 94 -16.31 -1.32 19.01
C LYS A 94 -15.47 -0.78 17.85
N LEU A 95 -15.67 -1.27 16.62
CA LEU A 95 -14.97 -0.78 15.43
C LEU A 95 -15.63 0.48 14.86
N PHE A 96 -16.95 0.47 14.66
CA PHE A 96 -17.64 1.50 13.87
C PHE A 96 -18.35 2.57 14.71
N ARG A 97 -18.55 2.36 16.02
CA ARG A 97 -19.23 3.37 16.85
C ARG A 97 -18.34 4.56 17.15
N TYR A 98 -17.03 4.39 17.08
CA TYR A 98 -16.09 5.46 17.39
C TYR A 98 -15.83 6.32 16.15
N PRO A 99 -16.33 7.57 16.11
CA PRO A 99 -16.13 8.43 14.95
C PRO A 99 -14.65 8.69 14.67
N TRP A 100 -13.79 8.68 15.70
CA TRP A 100 -12.35 8.83 15.53
C TRP A 100 -11.69 7.68 14.76
N VAL A 101 -12.16 6.43 14.93
CA VAL A 101 -11.69 5.27 14.16
C VAL A 101 -12.06 5.46 12.69
N GLN A 102 -13.31 5.86 12.45
CA GLN A 102 -13.80 6.13 11.10
C GLN A 102 -13.00 7.27 10.43
N THR A 103 -12.75 8.37 11.15
CA THR A 103 -11.94 9.49 10.65
C THR A 103 -10.51 9.06 10.34
N ALA A 104 -9.89 8.23 11.18
CA ALA A 104 -8.54 7.72 10.94
C ALA A 104 -8.45 6.89 9.64
N PHE A 105 -9.43 6.01 9.39
CA PHE A 105 -9.49 5.27 8.12
C PHE A 105 -9.65 6.18 6.91
N TYR A 106 -10.51 7.20 6.98
CA TYR A 106 -10.65 8.16 5.88
C TYR A 106 -9.37 8.96 5.64
N LEU A 107 -8.68 9.39 6.71
CA LEU A 107 -7.39 10.07 6.56
C LEU A 107 -6.32 9.18 5.93
N LEU A 108 -6.27 7.91 6.30
CA LEU A 108 -5.37 6.94 5.66
C LEU A 108 -5.71 6.74 4.18
N MET A 109 -6.98 6.67 3.82
CA MET A 109 -7.39 6.55 2.41
C MET A 109 -7.04 7.81 1.62
N ILE A 110 -7.26 9.00 2.17
CA ILE A 110 -6.92 10.27 1.54
C ILE A 110 -5.40 10.38 1.35
N SER A 111 -4.60 10.00 2.35
CA SER A 111 -3.14 10.06 2.23
C SER A 111 -2.62 9.16 1.11
N GLN A 112 -3.19 7.96 0.92
CA GLN A 112 -2.85 7.09 -0.20
C GLN A 112 -3.18 7.73 -1.56
N VAL A 113 -4.35 8.35 -1.70
CA VAL A 113 -4.74 9.05 -2.94
C VAL A 113 -3.83 10.23 -3.22
N VAL A 114 -3.46 10.99 -2.20
CA VAL A 114 -2.55 12.14 -2.31
C VAL A 114 -1.16 11.68 -2.77
N VAL A 115 -0.61 10.61 -2.20
CA VAL A 115 0.68 10.04 -2.63
C VAL A 115 0.63 9.59 -4.09
N LEU A 116 -0.44 8.91 -4.52
CA LEU A 116 -0.60 8.48 -5.90
C LEU A 116 -0.74 9.66 -6.88
N PHE A 117 -1.48 10.69 -6.47
CA PHE A 117 -1.63 11.90 -7.26
C PHE A 117 -0.29 12.61 -7.45
N PHE A 118 0.47 12.85 -6.37
CA PHE A 118 1.79 13.48 -6.45
C PHE A 118 2.79 12.63 -7.21
N SER A 119 2.76 11.30 -7.06
CA SER A 119 3.62 10.39 -7.83
C SER A 119 3.34 10.50 -9.33
N SER A 120 2.05 10.55 -9.71
CA SER A 120 1.62 10.71 -11.11
C SER A 120 2.00 12.08 -11.66
N TRP A 121 1.83 13.13 -10.86
CA TRP A 121 2.25 14.48 -11.23
C TRP A 121 3.77 14.52 -11.45
N MET A 122 4.59 14.06 -10.50
CA MET A 122 6.05 14.04 -10.67
C MET A 122 6.47 13.22 -11.90
N TYR A 123 5.80 12.10 -12.17
CA TYR A 123 6.06 11.29 -13.37
C TYR A 123 5.83 12.11 -14.65
N MET A 124 4.70 12.82 -14.76
CA MET A 124 4.42 13.67 -15.92
C MET A 124 5.36 14.88 -16.01
N SER A 125 5.72 15.50 -14.88
CA SER A 125 6.67 16.62 -14.87
C SER A 125 8.08 16.22 -15.30
N ARG A 126 8.48 14.97 -15.08
CA ARG A 126 9.79 14.46 -15.55
C ARG A 126 9.85 14.37 -17.07
N ASP A 127 8.79 13.90 -17.72
CA ASP A 127 8.75 13.75 -19.17
C ASP A 127 8.56 15.11 -19.88
N GLY A 128 7.90 16.07 -19.23
CA GLY A 128 7.81 17.46 -19.71
C GLY A 128 9.16 18.21 -19.77
N GLY A 129 10.15 17.78 -18.99
CA GLY A 129 11.52 18.32 -19.05
C GLY A 129 12.32 17.88 -20.29
N VAL A 130 11.88 16.81 -20.96
CA VAL A 130 12.49 16.35 -22.22
C VAL A 130 11.90 17.08 -23.43
N GLY A 131 10.66 17.58 -23.33
CA GLY A 131 10.04 18.41 -24.36
C GLY A 131 10.69 19.80 -24.50
N ALA A 132 11.12 20.42 -23.40
CA ALA A 132 11.76 21.74 -23.44
C ALA A 132 13.14 21.75 -24.11
N ARG A 133 13.89 20.63 -24.08
CA ARG A 133 15.15 20.50 -24.84
C ARG A 133 14.95 20.22 -26.33
N ARG A 134 13.75 19.80 -26.73
CA ARG A 134 13.44 19.52 -28.13
C ARG A 134 12.84 20.72 -28.86
N GLY A 135 12.25 21.66 -28.12
CA GLY A 135 11.87 22.97 -28.64
C GLY A 135 13.09 23.83 -28.96
N GLY A 136 14.08 23.88 -28.06
CA GLY A 136 15.30 24.66 -28.29
C GLY A 136 16.14 24.16 -29.47
N LYS A 137 16.23 22.85 -29.71
CA LYS A 137 16.98 22.32 -30.86
C LYS A 137 16.26 22.54 -32.20
N ALA A 138 14.92 22.66 -32.17
CA ALA A 138 14.16 22.96 -33.38
C ALA A 138 14.22 24.45 -33.72
N GLU A 139 14.18 25.34 -32.73
CA GLU A 139 14.41 26.78 -32.95
C GLU A 139 15.87 27.08 -33.35
N GLU A 140 16.86 26.36 -32.79
CA GLU A 140 18.28 26.53 -33.15
C GLU A 140 18.60 25.95 -34.56
N GLU A 141 17.94 24.86 -34.98
CA GLU A 141 18.07 24.35 -36.37
C GLU A 141 17.33 25.26 -37.39
N GLU A 142 16.26 25.95 -37.01
CA GLU A 142 15.52 26.87 -37.89
C GLU A 142 16.24 28.23 -38.03
N GLU A 143 16.95 28.71 -36.98
CA GLU A 143 17.85 29.88 -37.09
C GLU A 143 19.12 29.58 -37.90
N GLU A 144 19.71 28.38 -37.80
CA GLU A 144 20.88 28.00 -38.63
C GLU A 144 20.52 27.86 -40.12
N GLU A 145 19.33 27.34 -40.46
CA GLU A 145 18.88 27.26 -41.86
C GLU A 145 18.58 28.66 -42.46
N GLU A 146 18.05 29.62 -41.67
CA GLU A 146 17.85 31.00 -42.14
C GLU A 146 19.19 31.75 -42.36
N GLU A 147 20.22 31.51 -41.53
CA GLU A 147 21.55 32.11 -41.74
C GLU A 147 22.28 31.53 -42.97
N GLU A 148 22.16 30.22 -43.26
CA GLU A 148 22.74 29.62 -44.46
C GLU A 148 22.07 30.13 -45.76
N GLU A 149 20.74 30.35 -45.78
CA GLU A 149 20.06 30.92 -46.95
C GLU A 149 20.46 32.38 -47.22
N GLU A 150 20.69 33.21 -46.17
CA GLU A 150 21.18 34.58 -46.36
C GLU A 150 22.64 34.63 -46.88
N GLU A 151 23.51 33.70 -46.46
CA GLU A 151 24.88 33.61 -46.99
C GLU A 151 24.91 33.16 -48.47
N GLU A 152 24.05 32.21 -48.88
CA GLU A 152 23.95 31.80 -50.28
C GLU A 152 23.43 32.94 -51.19
N GLU A 153 22.44 33.73 -50.75
CA GLU A 153 21.97 34.90 -51.51
C GLU A 153 23.07 35.98 -51.65
N GLU A 154 23.90 36.19 -50.61
CA GLU A 154 25.04 37.11 -50.68
C GLU A 154 26.17 36.63 -51.59
N GLU A 155 26.39 35.33 -51.74
CA GLU A 155 27.37 34.79 -52.69
C GLU A 155 26.88 34.89 -54.14
N GLU A 156 25.59 34.64 -54.42
CA GLU A 156 25.02 34.83 -55.76
C GLU A 156 25.09 36.29 -56.24
N GLU A 157 24.87 37.28 -55.37
CA GLU A 157 25.05 38.70 -55.73
C GLU A 157 26.52 39.06 -56.03
N LYS A 158 27.48 38.41 -55.36
CA LYS A 158 28.93 38.65 -55.60
C LYS A 158 29.40 38.03 -56.91
N GLU A 159 28.78 36.95 -57.39
CA GLU A 159 29.12 36.35 -58.68
C GLU A 159 28.62 37.17 -59.89
N GLU A 160 27.55 37.96 -59.77
CA GLU A 160 27.10 38.85 -60.87
C GLU A 160 28.01 40.07 -61.09
N GLU A 161 28.78 40.52 -60.07
CA GLU A 161 29.75 41.62 -60.23
C GLU A 161 31.20 41.15 -60.47
N GLY A 162 31.49 39.85 -60.35
CA GLY A 162 32.84 39.28 -60.29
C GLY A 162 33.43 38.73 -61.59
N GLY A 163 33.02 39.23 -62.76
CA GLY A 163 33.61 38.80 -64.04
C GLY A 163 35.01 39.38 -64.30
N GLY A 164 36.08 38.80 -63.73
CA GLY A 164 37.44 39.10 -64.21
C GLY A 164 38.65 38.61 -63.40
N GLY A 165 39.13 37.38 -63.69
CA GLY A 165 40.54 37.13 -64.02
C GLY A 165 41.51 36.50 -62.99
N GLY A 166 42.15 35.38 -63.42
CA GLY A 166 43.55 34.95 -63.11
C GLY A 166 43.77 34.19 -61.80
N GLU A 167 44.02 32.87 -61.79
CA GLU A 167 45.28 32.11 -61.99
C GLU A 167 46.22 32.01 -60.76
N GLU A 168 46.49 30.75 -60.33
CA GLU A 168 47.72 30.19 -59.71
C GLU A 168 48.04 30.61 -58.23
N GLU A 169 48.48 29.80 -57.23
CA GLU A 169 49.18 28.51 -57.00
C GLU A 169 48.82 28.01 -55.55
N THR A 170 48.55 26.72 -55.26
CA THR A 170 49.40 25.58 -54.78
C THR A 170 50.04 25.64 -53.36
N GLU A 171 50.21 24.44 -52.76
CA GLU A 171 50.90 24.01 -51.50
C GLU A 171 49.95 23.76 -50.29
N GLU A 172 49.52 22.52 -49.98
CA GLU A 172 50.23 21.35 -49.36
C GLU A 172 50.93 21.67 -48.02
N GLU A 173 50.42 21.11 -46.90
CA GLU A 173 51.20 20.28 -45.95
C GLU A 173 50.34 19.66 -44.84
N GLU A 174 50.79 18.48 -44.39
CA GLU A 174 50.15 17.44 -43.57
C GLU A 174 50.40 17.58 -42.05
N GLU A 175 50.05 16.51 -41.32
CA GLU A 175 50.41 16.07 -39.95
C GLU A 175 49.30 16.25 -38.89
N GLU A 176 48.57 15.18 -38.54
CA GLU A 176 48.91 14.13 -37.54
C GLU A 176 49.17 14.69 -36.12
N GLU A 177 48.29 14.36 -35.15
CA GLU A 177 48.71 13.47 -34.06
C GLU A 177 47.54 12.93 -33.23
N GLU A 178 47.71 11.65 -32.92
CA GLU A 178 46.95 10.74 -32.08
C GLU A 178 47.20 11.02 -30.58
N GLY A 179 46.24 10.75 -29.68
CA GLY A 179 46.48 11.00 -28.25
C GLY A 179 45.47 10.37 -27.30
N THR A 180 45.82 9.18 -26.82
CA THR A 180 45.09 8.23 -25.97
C THR A 180 45.07 8.52 -24.45
N GLU A 181 44.16 7.80 -23.78
CA GLU A 181 44.35 7.10 -22.47
C GLU A 181 44.05 7.76 -21.10
N LYS A 182 43.03 7.17 -20.46
CA LYS A 182 43.00 6.47 -19.15
C LYS A 182 43.21 7.19 -17.79
N MET A 183 42.29 6.76 -16.91
CA MET A 183 42.42 6.43 -15.47
C MET A 183 42.55 7.58 -14.45
N ILE A 184 41.67 7.58 -13.44
CA ILE A 184 42.00 7.19 -12.06
C ILE A 184 40.71 6.91 -11.27
N SER A 185 40.73 5.77 -10.57
CA SER A 185 39.87 5.40 -9.44
C SER A 185 40.70 5.55 -8.16
N VAL A 186 40.21 6.34 -7.19
CA VAL A 186 40.57 6.41 -5.75
C VAL A 186 39.37 7.17 -5.13
N ASN A 187 38.66 6.81 -4.07
CA ASN A 187 38.78 5.87 -2.95
C ASN A 187 37.35 5.50 -2.51
#